data_AF-A0A7C4PCX0-F1
#
_entry.id   AF-A0A7C4PCX0-F1
#
_cell.length_a   1.000
_cell.length_b   1.000
_cell.length_c   1.000
_cell.angle_alpha   90.00
_cell.angle_beta   90.00
_cell.angle_gamma   90.00
#
_symmetry.space_group_name_H-M   'P 1'
#
loop_
_entity.id
_entity.type
_entity.pdbx_description
1 polymer ?
#
loop_
_entity_poly.entity_id
_entity_poly.type
_entity_poly.pdbx_seq_one_letter_code
_entity_poly.pdbx_strand_id
1 'polypeptide(L)' 'MKPTIGQPAPNFTLPSHLDRMISLSDYRGKYIILVFFPLAWTPI' A
#
# COMPACT_ATOMS: atom_id res chain seq x y z
N MET A 1 -2.34 -15.25 -0.67
CA MET A 1 -3.78 -15.31 -0.30
C MET A 1 -4.45 -14.01 -0.72
N LYS A 2 -5.71 -14.05 -1.18
CA LYS A 2 -6.47 -12.84 -1.49
C LYS A 2 -7.02 -12.23 -0.19
N PRO A 3 -6.95 -10.90 0.03
CA PRO A 3 -7.55 -10.27 1.20
C PRO A 3 -9.06 -10.52 1.25
N THR A 4 -9.60 -10.77 2.45
CA THR A 4 -11.04 -10.81 2.70
C THR A 4 -11.47 -9.67 3.61
N ILE A 5 -12.73 -9.27 3.52
CA ILE A 5 -13.28 -8.18 4.32
C ILE A 5 -13.20 -8.53 5.81
N GLY A 6 -12.78 -7.57 6.64
CA GLY A 6 -12.64 -7.71 8.08
C GLY A 6 -11.33 -8.34 8.55
N GLN A 7 -10.53 -8.95 7.66
CA GLN A 7 -9.19 -9.39 8.01
C GLN A 7 -8.22 -8.21 8.12
N PRO A 8 -7.25 -8.26 9.05
CA PRO A 8 -6.17 -7.30 9.08
C PRO A 8 -5.44 -7.26 7.74
N ALA A 9 -5.24 -6.05 7.20
CA ALA A 9 -4.45 -5.87 5.99
C ALA A 9 -3.03 -6.44 6.19
N PRO A 10 -2.51 -7.27 5.26
CA PRO A 10 -1.17 -7.82 5.36
C PRO A 10 -0.13 -6.70 5.42
N ASN A 11 0.81 -6.79 6.36
CA ASN A 11 1.89 -5.82 6.42
C ASN A 11 2.84 -6.02 5.23
N PHE A 12 3.38 -4.92 4.72
CA PHE A 12 4.43 -4.92 3.71
C PHE A 12 5.32 -3.71 3.93
N THR A 13 6.55 -3.81 3.43
CA THR A 13 7.49 -2.70 3.39
C THR A 13 8.00 -2.58 1.96
N LEU A 14 7.80 -1.43 1.32
CA LEU A 14 8.17 -1.18 -0.07
C LEU A 14 8.96 0.12 -0.20
N PRO A 15 9.87 0.24 -1.18
CA PRO A 15 10.54 1.50 -1.47
C PRO A 15 9.53 2.50 -2.05
N SER A 16 9.68 3.77 -1.69
CA SER A 16 8.98 4.87 -2.33
C SER A 16 9.84 5.52 -3.43
N HIS A 17 9.23 6.39 -4.24
CA HIS A 17 9.92 7.22 -5.21
C HIS A 17 10.79 8.34 -4.58
N LEU A 18 10.88 8.40 -3.25
CA LEU A 18 11.68 9.36 -2.48
C LEU A 18 12.81 8.66 -1.72
N ASP A 19 13.25 7.48 -2.20
CA ASP A 19 14.34 6.69 -1.62
C ASP A 19 14.19 6.36 -0.13
N ARG A 20 12.95 6.20 0.33
CA ARG A 20 12.63 5.76 1.69
C ARG A 20 11.83 4.46 1.67
N MET A 21 12.10 3.61 2.64
CA MET A 21 11.26 2.43 2.90
C MET A 21 9.99 2.86 3.62
N ILE A 22 8.85 2.37 3.17
CA ILE A 22 7.54 2.65 3.77
C ILE A 22 6.89 1.33 4.16
N SER A 23 6.50 1.22 5.43
CA SER A 23 5.75 0.07 5.94
C SER A 23 4.29 0.42 6.14
N LEU A 24 3.38 -0.52 5.86
CA LEU A 24 1.95 -0.33 6.15
C LEU A 24 1.71 -0.06 7.65
N SER A 25 2.53 -0.65 8.52
CA SER A 25 2.50 -0.43 9.98
C SER A 25 2.78 1.01 10.40
N ASP A 26 3.47 1.81 9.58
CA ASP A 26 3.81 3.20 9.91
C ASP A 26 2.56 4.10 9.96
N TYR A 27 1.44 3.63 9.39
CA TYR A 27 0.16 4.34 9.31
C TYR A 27 -0.92 3.82 10.26
N ARG A 28 -0.58 2.98 11.25
CA ARG A 28 -1.56 2.50 12.25
C ARG A 28 -2.24 3.67 12.97
N GLY A 29 -3.53 3.51 13.28
CA GLY A 29 -4.36 4.55 13.88
C GLY A 29 -4.97 5.55 12.90
N LYS A 30 -4.71 5.40 11.59
CA LYS A 30 -5.32 6.21 10.52
C LYS A 30 -6.18 5.34 9.61
N TYR A 31 -7.24 5.93 9.04
CA TYR A 31 -7.92 5.34 7.90
C TYR A 31 -7.08 5.58 6.64
N ILE A 32 -6.82 4.51 5.89
CA ILE A 32 -5.98 4.55 4.70
C ILE A 32 -6.65 3.81 3.54
N ILE A 33 -6.33 4.24 2.32
CA ILE A 33 -6.75 3.60 1.08
C ILE A 33 -5.48 3.18 0.33
N LEU A 34 -5.42 1.93 -0.12
CA LEU A 34 -4.36 1.43 -0.99
C LEU A 34 -4.86 1.41 -2.42
N VAL A 35 -4.15 2.11 -3.32
CA VAL A 35 -4.47 2.17 -4.75
C VAL A 35 -3.39 1.41 -5.51
N PHE A 36 -3.77 0.32 -6.16
CA PHE A 36 -2.89 -0.45 -7.04
C PHE A 36 -3.22 -0.12 -8.49
N PHE A 37 -2.22 0.32 -9.25
CA PHE A 37 -2.36 0.66 -10.67
C PHE A 37 -1.21 0.04 -11.48
N PRO A 38 -1.38 -0.21 -12.79
CA PRO A 38 -0.45 -1.05 -13.55
C PRO A 38 0.92 -0.40 -13.79
N LEU A 39 0.94 0.86 -14.24
CA LEU A 39 2.14 1.55 -14.65
C LEU A 39 1.94 3.08 -14.56
N ALA A 40 2.99 3.80 -14.16
CA ALA A 40 2.98 5.26 -14.17
C ALA A 40 3.10 5.80 -15.60
N TRP A 41 2.52 6.98 -15.86
CA TRP A 41 2.64 7.71 -17.13
C TRP A 41 2.05 7.00 -18.36
N THR A 42 1.05 6.14 -18.18
CA THR A 42 0.29 5.55 -19.29
C THR A 42 -0.98 6.35 -19.58
N PRO A 43 -1.40 6.48 -20.85
CA PRO A 43 -2.73 6.99 -21.19
C PRO A 43 -3.84 6.20 -20.50
N ILE A 44 -4.98 6.85 -20.27
CA ILE A 44 -6.21 6.22 -19.79
C ILE A 44 -7.03 5.63 -20.93
#